data_AF-A0AAW4VDU3-F1
#
_entry.id   AF-A0AAW4VDU3-F1
#
_cell.length_a   1.000
_cell.length_b   1.000
_cell.length_c   1.000
_cell.angle_alpha   90.00
_cell.angle_beta   90.00
_cell.angle_gamma   90.00
#
_symmetry.space_group_name_H-M   'P 1'
#
loop_
_entity.id
_entity.type
_entity.pdbx_description
1 polymer ?
#
loop_
_entity_poly.entity_id
_entity_poly.type
_entity_poly.pdbx_seq_one_letter_code
_entity_poly.pdbx_strand_id
1 'polypeptide(L)'
;MFFRKKQKVDLDAKFKEVYHEVNKITADAGNELDVTIKYSQLKLACRKYDELIDLIHQGANFEEKHFLSLKESVEEETKRVEGLLDED
;
A
#
# COMPACT_ATOMS: atom_id res chain seq x y z
N MET A 1 26.43 -29.50 -1.33
CA MET A 1 24.99 -29.75 -1.07
C MET A 1 24.39 -28.51 -0.43
N PHE A 2 23.62 -27.70 -1.16
CA PHE A 2 22.79 -26.65 -0.57
C PHE A 2 21.41 -26.74 -1.22
N PHE A 3 20.58 -27.62 -0.68
CA PHE A 3 19.16 -27.66 -0.98
C PHE A 3 18.54 -26.36 -0.45
N ARG A 4 18.47 -25.33 -1.30
CA ARG A 4 17.53 -24.23 -1.13
C ARG A 4 16.15 -24.87 -1.15
N LYS A 5 15.59 -25.16 0.04
CA LYS A 5 14.14 -25.31 0.19
C LYS A 5 13.57 -24.05 -0.44
N LYS A 6 12.93 -24.19 -1.61
CA LYS A 6 11.97 -23.19 -2.08
C LYS A 6 10.94 -23.15 -0.97
N GLN A 7 11.11 -22.23 -0.02
CA GLN A 7 10.01 -21.82 0.83
C GLN A 7 8.92 -21.50 -0.18
N LYS A 8 7.83 -22.27 -0.18
CA LYS A 8 6.63 -21.87 -0.91
C LYS A 8 6.32 -20.52 -0.29
N VAL A 9 6.73 -19.44 -0.94
CA VAL A 9 6.38 -18.09 -0.49
C VAL A 9 4.87 -18.10 -0.59
N ASP A 10 4.24 -18.11 0.56
CA ASP A 10 2.79 -18.10 0.64
C ASP A 10 2.39 -16.68 0.26
N LEU A 11 2.15 -16.49 -1.04
CA LEU A 11 1.83 -15.18 -1.62
C LEU A 11 0.61 -14.60 -0.92
N ASP A 12 -0.31 -15.45 -0.45
CA ASP A 12 -1.48 -15.03 0.30
C ASP A 12 -1.14 -14.53 1.71
N ALA A 13 -0.19 -15.19 2.39
CA ALA A 13 0.30 -14.70 3.68
C ALA A 13 1.03 -13.36 3.53
N LYS A 14 1.89 -13.25 2.51
CA LYS A 14 2.62 -12.01 2.20
C LYS A 14 1.66 -10.89 1.82
N PHE A 15 0.62 -11.20 1.05
CA PHE A 15 -0.43 -10.25 0.70
C PHE A 15 -1.12 -9.70 1.94
N LYS A 16 -1.53 -10.57 2.87
CA LYS A 16 -2.17 -10.17 4.13
C LYS A 16 -1.26 -9.31 5.00
N GLU A 17 0.03 -9.63 5.06
CA GLU A 17 1.03 -8.85 5.80
C GLU A 17 1.14 -7.43 5.22
N VAL A 18 1.36 -7.31 3.90
CA VAL A 18 1.42 -6.01 3.23
C VAL A 18 0.11 -5.24 3.38
N TYR A 19 -1.04 -5.92 3.29
CA TYR A 19 -2.35 -5.28 3.46
C TYR A 19 -2.55 -4.74 4.88
N HIS A 20 -2.04 -5.45 5.89
CA HIS A 20 -2.05 -4.97 7.27
C HIS A 20 -1.15 -3.75 7.45
N GLU A 21 0.04 -3.74 6.83
CA GLU A 21 0.92 -2.57 6.81
C GLU A 21 0.24 -1.36 6.17
N VAL A 22 -0.38 -1.56 5.00
CA VAL A 22 -1.13 -0.50 4.29
C VAL A 22 -2.21 0.08 5.19
N ASN A 23 -3.06 -0.76 5.79
CA ASN A 23 -4.14 -0.29 6.67
C ASN A 23 -3.61 0.50 7.86
N LYS A 24 -2.47 0.09 8.43
CA LYS A 24 -1.82 0.84 9.50
C LYS A 24 -1.34 2.21 9.02
N ILE A 25 -0.66 2.27 7.88
CA ILE A 25 -0.16 3.54 7.31
C ILE A 25 -1.33 4.48 7.00
N THR A 26 -2.41 3.99 6.40
CA THR A 26 -3.59 4.81 6.07
C THR A 26 -4.30 5.30 7.34
N ALA A 27 -4.37 4.47 8.39
CA ALA A 27 -4.92 4.88 9.68
C ALA A 27 -4.03 5.92 10.39
N ASP A 28 -2.71 5.74 10.35
CA ASP A 28 -1.75 6.70 10.89
C ASP A 28 -1.87 8.04 10.14
N ALA A 29 -1.96 8.01 8.79
CA ALA A 29 -2.18 9.19 7.96
C ALA A 29 -3.52 9.91 8.22
N GLY A 30 -4.57 9.16 8.57
CA GLY A 30 -5.85 9.74 8.95
C GLY A 30 -5.82 10.48 10.28
N ASN A 31 -4.89 10.14 11.17
CA ASN A 31 -4.71 10.77 12.48
C ASN A 31 -3.61 11.84 12.50
N GLU A 32 -2.78 11.90 11.46
CA GLU A 32 -1.67 12.83 11.36
C GLU A 32 -2.16 14.25 11.04
N LEU A 33 -1.72 15.21 11.87
CA LEU A 33 -2.07 16.63 11.73
C LEU A 33 -1.05 17.36 10.85
N ASP A 34 0.19 16.87 10.80
CA ASP A 34 1.22 17.42 9.94
C ASP A 34 0.98 16.98 8.48
N VAL A 35 0.63 17.95 7.64
CA VAL A 35 0.31 17.74 6.21
C VAL A 35 1.49 17.12 5.45
N THR A 36 2.74 17.43 5.84
CA THR A 36 3.95 16.87 5.23
C THR A 36 4.14 15.41 5.60
N ILE A 37 3.92 15.07 6.88
CA ILE A 37 3.99 13.68 7.36
C ILE A 37 2.84 12.86 6.76
N LYS A 38 1.62 13.41 6.75
CA LYS A 38 0.44 12.82 6.14
C LYS A 38 0.67 12.51 4.66
N TYR A 39 1.19 13.46 3.89
CA TYR A 39 1.54 13.25 2.48
C TYR A 39 2.56 12.12 2.30
N SER A 40 3.60 12.09 3.14
CA SER A 40 4.63 11.04 3.11
C SER A 40 4.06 9.65 3.40
N GLN A 41 3.13 9.55 4.36
CA GLN A 41 2.44 8.30 4.69
C GLN A 41 1.50 7.86 3.56
N LEU A 42 0.72 8.76 2.98
CA LEU A 42 -0.16 8.45 1.85
C LEU A 42 0.65 7.97 0.63
N LYS A 43 1.78 8.64 0.30
CA LYS A 43 2.71 8.17 -0.74
C LYS A 43 3.26 6.77 -0.46
N LEU A 44 3.57 6.47 0.80
CA LEU A 44 4.04 5.15 1.19
C LEU A 44 2.92 4.10 1.04
N ALA A 45 1.69 4.43 1.42
CA ALA A 45 0.53 3.56 1.23
C ALA A 45 0.30 3.26 -0.25
N CYS A 46 0.37 4.24 -1.15
CA CYS A 46 0.26 4.02 -2.61
C CYS A 46 1.29 3.00 -3.12
N ARG A 47 2.56 3.12 -2.72
CA ARG A 47 3.62 2.16 -3.11
C ARG A 47 3.36 0.75 -2.59
N LYS A 48 2.82 0.65 -1.38
CA LYS A 48 2.47 -0.64 -0.77
C LYS A 48 1.23 -1.26 -1.43
N TYR A 49 0.29 -0.46 -1.93
CA TYR A 49 -0.79 -0.96 -2.80
C TYR A 49 -0.25 -1.49 -4.13
N ASP A 50 0.78 -0.89 -4.72
CA ASP A 50 1.46 -1.46 -5.88
C ASP A 50 2.07 -2.84 -5.56
N GLU A 51 2.71 -2.99 -4.40
CA GLU A 51 3.22 -4.29 -3.94
C GLU A 51 2.08 -5.32 -3.79
N LEU A 52 0.89 -4.92 -3.32
CA LEU A 52 -0.28 -5.80 -3.25
C LEU A 52 -0.73 -6.26 -4.63
N ILE A 53 -0.85 -5.33 -5.58
CA ILE A 53 -1.26 -5.62 -6.96
C ILE A 53 -0.24 -6.56 -7.62
N ASP A 54 1.06 -6.30 -7.43
CA ASP A 54 2.13 -7.16 -7.93
C ASP A 54 2.04 -8.58 -7.35
N LEU A 55 1.65 -8.73 -6.08
CA LEU A 55 1.44 -10.05 -5.46
C LEU A 55 0.23 -10.78 -6.06
N ILE A 56 -0.83 -10.05 -6.41
CA ILE A 56 -1.99 -10.62 -7.12
C ILE A 56 -1.57 -11.07 -8.52
N HIS A 57 -0.81 -10.26 -9.26
CA HIS A 57 -0.27 -10.62 -10.57
C HIS A 57 0.67 -11.83 -10.51
N GLN A 58 1.39 -12.01 -9.40
CA GLN A 58 2.23 -13.20 -9.15
C GLN A 58 1.42 -14.48 -8.86
N GLY A 59 0.11 -14.36 -8.59
CA GLY A 59 -0.78 -15.49 -8.35
C GLY A 59 -1.39 -15.56 -6.95
N ALA A 60 -1.37 -14.47 -6.16
CA ALA A 60 -2.14 -14.39 -4.92
C ALA A 60 -3.64 -14.41 -5.22
N ASN A 61 -4.43 -15.12 -4.41
CA ASN A 61 -5.86 -15.33 -4.67
C ASN A 61 -6.74 -14.20 -4.12
N PHE A 62 -6.57 -12.98 -4.64
CA PHE A 62 -7.31 -11.78 -4.22
C PHE A 62 -7.84 -10.98 -5.41
N GLU A 63 -8.88 -10.17 -5.17
CA GLU A 63 -9.54 -9.40 -6.21
C GLU A 63 -8.78 -8.11 -6.53
N GLU A 64 -8.00 -8.11 -7.61
CA GLU A 64 -7.21 -6.97 -8.07
C GLU A 64 -8.01 -5.65 -8.15
N LYS A 65 -9.22 -5.71 -8.71
CA LYS A 65 -10.09 -4.53 -8.88
C LYS A 65 -10.42 -3.83 -7.56
N HIS A 66 -10.58 -4.60 -6.48
CA HIS A 66 -10.83 -4.05 -5.16
C HIS A 66 -9.64 -3.22 -4.69
N PHE A 67 -8.42 -3.75 -4.83
CA PHE A 67 -7.20 -3.07 -4.40
C PHE A 67 -6.81 -1.90 -5.30
N LEU A 68 -7.10 -1.99 -6.61
CA LEU A 68 -6.94 -0.86 -7.53
C LEU A 68 -7.85 0.32 -7.13
N SER A 69 -9.10 0.06 -6.78
CA SER A 69 -10.02 1.12 -6.33
C SER A 69 -9.57 1.74 -4.99
N LEU A 70 -9.07 0.94 -4.06
CA LEU A 70 -8.49 1.46 -2.82
C LEU A 70 -7.26 2.32 -3.08
N LYS A 71 -6.36 1.88 -3.97
CA LYS A 71 -5.18 2.63 -4.37
C LYS A 71 -5.56 3.98 -4.98
N GLU A 72 -6.52 3.99 -5.90
CA GLU A 72 -7.02 5.21 -6.55
C GLU A 72 -7.55 6.21 -5.52
N SER A 73 -8.30 5.74 -4.53
CA SER A 73 -8.80 6.59 -3.45
C SER A 73 -7.67 7.25 -2.64
N VAL A 74 -6.61 6.50 -2.32
CA VAL A 74 -5.43 7.02 -1.61
C VAL A 74 -4.60 7.95 -2.51
N GLU A 75 -4.49 7.66 -3.80
CA GLU A 75 -3.81 8.56 -4.75
C GLU A 75 -4.55 9.89 -4.90
N GLU A 76 -5.88 9.88 -4.94
CA GLU A 76 -6.66 11.12 -4.94
C GLU A 76 -6.47 11.93 -3.66
N GLU A 77 -6.46 11.28 -2.50
CA GLU A 77 -6.17 11.97 -1.23
C GLU A 77 -4.73 12.52 -1.24
N THR A 78 -3.77 11.76 -1.75
CA THR A 78 -2.38 12.19 -1.89
C THR A 78 -2.28 13.47 -2.73
N LYS A 79 -2.94 13.51 -3.89
CA LYS A 79 -2.97 14.71 -4.77
C LYS A 79 -3.65 15.90 -4.11
N ARG A 80 -4.72 15.67 -3.33
CA ARG A 80 -5.38 16.73 -2.55
C ARG A 80 -4.42 17.33 -1.52
N VAL A 81 -3.70 16.47 -0.79
CA VAL A 81 -2.71 16.90 0.22
C VAL A 81 -1.50 17.57 -0.43
N GLU A 82 -1.04 17.07 -1.59
CA GLU A 82 0.03 17.68 -2.39
C GLU A 82 -0.29 19.13 -2.77
N GLY A 83 -1.51 19.38 -3.25
CA GLY A 83 -1.94 20.74 -3.60
C GLY A 83 -1.98 21.69 -2.41
N LEU A 84 -2.15 21.20 -1.19
CA LEU A 84 -2.06 22.01 0.04
C LEU A 84 -0.61 22.35 0.41
N LEU A 85 0.36 21.51 0.01
CA LEU A 85 1.79 21.77 0.24
C LEU A 85 2.39 22.76 -0.76
N ASP A 86 1.83 22.80 -1.99
CA ASP A 86 2.28 23.73 -3.03
C ASP A 86 1.77 25.18 -2.83
N GLU A 87 0.80 25.40 -1.93
CA GLU A 87 0.23 26.71 -1.60
C GLU A 87 0.89 27.42 -0.40
N ASP A 88 1.86 26.79 0.28
CA ASP A 88 2.68 27.35 1.39
C ASP A 88 4.07 27.85 0.91
#